data_AF-A0A0C1R9S7-F1
#
_entry.id   AF-A0A0C1R9S7-F1
#
_cell.length_a   1.000
_cell.length_b   1.000
_cell.length_c   1.000
_cell.angle_alpha   90.00
_cell.angle_beta   90.00
_cell.angle_gamma   90.00
#
_symmetry.space_group_name_H-M   'P 1'
#
loop_
_entity.id
_entity.type
_entity.pdbx_description
1 polymer ?
#
loop_
_entity_poly.entity_id
_entity_poly.type
_entity_poly.pdbx_seq_one_letter_code
_entity_poly.pdbx_strand_id
1 'polypeptide(L)'
;MKNNASRRKILQGLIASTVVVGFDPVNRSWVTPADAAHSFINLPHLDGVLYTDDATRASASDDFGHLIHRYPKAVLKPGSIHDIVNIIKFARTHSLKVAARGQGHSCYGQAQVEGGVVIDTSTLNKIHDINAERAIVEAGVRWSELLEATLPQQLTPPVFTDYLELSVGGTLSVGGIGGATHRYGVQVDNVLELQVITGKGDLLTCSPTQNRDLFETVLAGLGQCGIIVRATIRPIEAERNARVFLLDYDDLAAFTHDQRLLIKDERFNYVEGQIVSDPNGGWRYLLEAASFYTPPNEPDNASLLASLNYTQGTAQIEDKTYFDFLNR
;
A
#
# COMPACT_ATOMS: atom_id res chain seq x y z
N MET A 1 -10.28 -46.42 13.81
CA MET A 1 -10.50 -45.81 12.48
C MET A 1 -11.36 -44.57 12.62
N LYS A 2 -10.76 -43.38 12.48
CA LYS A 2 -11.39 -42.13 12.02
C LYS A 2 -10.26 -41.10 11.85
N ASN A 3 -9.73 -41.06 10.63
CA ASN A 3 -8.75 -40.07 10.17
C ASN A 3 -9.41 -38.70 10.14
N ASN A 4 -9.07 -37.81 11.07
CA ASN A 4 -9.31 -36.38 10.91
C ASN A 4 -8.10 -35.77 10.22
N ALA A 5 -8.04 -35.94 8.90
CA ALA A 5 -7.21 -35.10 8.04
C ALA A 5 -7.80 -33.68 8.10
N SER A 6 -7.13 -32.81 8.85
CA SER A 6 -7.45 -31.38 8.92
C SER A 6 -7.44 -30.78 7.51
N ARG A 7 -8.52 -30.06 7.16
CA ARG A 7 -8.76 -29.36 5.89
C ARG A 7 -7.71 -28.28 5.54
N ARG A 8 -6.63 -28.15 6.31
CA ARG A 8 -5.53 -27.19 6.15
C ARG A 8 -4.48 -27.58 5.09
N LYS A 9 -4.64 -28.72 4.39
CA LYS A 9 -3.63 -29.27 3.46
C LYS A 9 -4.00 -29.28 1.97
N ILE A 10 -5.12 -28.69 1.54
CA ILE A 10 -5.63 -28.89 0.15
C ILE A 10 -5.66 -27.61 -0.72
N LEU A 11 -4.96 -26.53 -0.35
CA LEU A 11 -4.85 -25.34 -1.23
C LEU A 11 -3.43 -24.80 -1.42
N GLN A 12 -2.42 -25.64 -1.22
CA GLN A 12 -1.13 -25.44 -1.88
C GLN A 12 -1.23 -26.05 -3.27
N GLY A 13 -1.52 -25.21 -4.28
CA GLY A 13 -1.33 -25.60 -5.67
C GLY A 13 0.08 -26.18 -5.83
N LEU A 14 0.18 -27.32 -6.52
CA LEU A 14 1.41 -27.98 -6.93
C LEU A 14 2.21 -27.04 -7.86
N ILE A 15 2.85 -26.02 -7.31
CA ILE A 15 4.04 -25.43 -7.90
C ILE A 15 5.18 -26.18 -7.22
N ALA A 16 5.90 -27.00 -7.99
CA ALA A 16 7.14 -27.60 -7.54
C ALA A 16 8.18 -26.49 -7.36
N SER A 17 8.06 -25.72 -6.27
CA SER A 17 9.06 -24.75 -5.87
C SER A 17 10.31 -25.55 -5.54
N THR A 18 11.32 -25.45 -6.38
CA THR A 18 12.62 -26.08 -6.15
C THR A 18 13.19 -25.45 -4.88
N VAL A 19 13.39 -26.27 -3.83
CA VAL A 19 13.92 -25.79 -2.56
C VAL A 19 15.31 -25.24 -2.80
N VAL A 20 15.57 -23.97 -2.49
CA VAL A 20 16.91 -23.40 -2.55
C VAL A 20 17.65 -23.74 -1.26
N VAL A 21 18.87 -24.26 -1.38
CA VAL A 21 19.71 -24.64 -0.23
C VAL A 21 20.90 -23.72 -0.02
N GLY A 22 21.27 -22.92 -1.02
CA GLY A 22 22.39 -22.00 -0.90
C GLY A 22 22.58 -21.05 -2.08
N PHE A 23 23.74 -20.40 -2.10
CA PHE A 23 24.14 -19.41 -3.10
C PHE A 23 25.57 -19.64 -3.56
N ASP A 24 25.78 -19.61 -4.87
CA ASP A 24 27.09 -19.62 -5.51
C ASP A 24 27.60 -18.17 -5.65
N PRO A 25 28.63 -17.77 -4.89
CA PRO A 25 29.16 -16.41 -4.94
C PRO A 25 29.92 -16.10 -6.23
N VAL A 26 30.40 -17.11 -6.96
CA VAL A 26 31.17 -16.96 -8.19
C VAL A 26 30.23 -16.67 -9.35
N ASN A 27 29.22 -17.52 -9.53
CA ASN A 27 28.25 -17.38 -10.61
C ASN A 27 27.08 -16.43 -10.28
N ARG A 28 27.03 -15.96 -9.02
CA ARG A 28 25.94 -15.13 -8.48
C ARG A 28 24.57 -15.76 -8.74
N SER A 29 24.44 -17.04 -8.43
CA SER A 29 23.25 -17.86 -8.67
C SER A 29 22.83 -18.62 -7.42
N TRP A 30 21.53 -18.85 -7.28
CA TRP A 30 20.96 -19.67 -6.22
C TRP A 30 21.12 -21.15 -6.54
N VAL A 31 21.40 -21.96 -5.52
CA VAL A 31 21.71 -23.39 -5.65
C VAL A 31 20.56 -24.21 -5.08
N THR A 32 20.09 -25.16 -5.89
CA THR A 32 19.10 -26.16 -5.49
C THR A 32 19.79 -27.47 -5.10
N PRO A 33 19.14 -28.39 -4.36
CA PRO A 33 19.69 -29.71 -4.05
C PRO A 33 20.13 -30.49 -5.29
N ALA A 34 19.47 -30.30 -6.43
CA ALA A 34 19.80 -30.97 -7.69
C ALA A 34 21.10 -30.45 -8.31
N ASP A 35 21.47 -29.20 -8.02
CA ASP A 35 22.62 -28.50 -8.61
C ASP A 35 23.83 -28.41 -7.66
N ALA A 36 23.78 -29.12 -6.53
CA ALA A 36 24.77 -29.08 -5.45
C ALA A 36 26.12 -29.77 -5.78
N ALA A 37 26.64 -29.59 -7.01
CA ALA A 37 27.89 -30.19 -7.47
C ALA A 37 29.15 -29.42 -7.05
N HIS A 38 29.01 -28.18 -6.55
CA HIS A 38 30.12 -27.29 -6.18
C HIS A 38 29.94 -26.69 -4.78
N SER A 39 31.00 -26.08 -4.23
CA SER A 39 30.94 -25.38 -2.94
C SER A 39 30.02 -24.17 -3.04
N PHE A 40 28.99 -24.12 -2.21
CA PHE A 40 28.05 -23.01 -2.13
C PHE A 40 27.92 -22.53 -0.67
N ILE A 41 27.42 -21.31 -0.52
CA ILE A 41 27.14 -20.72 0.79
C ILE A 41 25.73 -21.14 1.20
N ASN A 42 25.60 -21.79 2.36
CA ASN A 42 24.30 -22.18 2.87
C ASN A 42 23.40 -20.96 3.09
N LEU A 43 22.13 -21.09 2.71
CA LEU A 43 21.12 -20.11 3.06
C LEU A 43 20.88 -20.10 4.58
N PRO A 44 20.57 -18.94 5.17
CA PRO A 44 20.04 -18.91 6.53
C PRO A 44 18.70 -19.66 6.57
N HIS A 45 18.30 -20.08 7.77
CA HIS A 45 16.96 -20.60 7.98
C HIS A 45 15.91 -19.54 7.61
N LEU A 46 14.90 -19.94 6.85
CA LEU A 46 13.76 -19.12 6.45
C LEU A 46 12.48 -19.89 6.78
N ASP A 47 11.52 -19.22 7.43
CA ASP A 47 10.18 -19.75 7.69
C ASP A 47 9.32 -19.78 6.42
N GLY A 48 9.59 -18.85 5.51
CA GLY A 48 8.97 -18.73 4.19
C GLY A 48 9.74 -19.44 3.08
N VAL A 49 9.56 -18.95 1.85
CA VAL A 49 10.11 -19.60 0.65
C VAL A 49 10.85 -18.58 -0.21
N LEU A 50 12.07 -18.96 -0.62
CA LEU A 50 12.86 -18.24 -1.61
C LEU A 50 12.68 -18.90 -2.98
N TYR A 51 11.92 -18.26 -3.86
CA TYR A 51 11.60 -18.76 -5.20
C TYR A 51 12.66 -18.36 -6.22
N THR A 52 13.04 -19.31 -7.08
CA THR A 52 14.00 -19.11 -8.18
C THR A 52 13.44 -19.52 -9.54
N ASP A 53 12.21 -20.03 -9.59
CA ASP A 53 11.54 -20.38 -10.84
C ASP A 53 11.28 -19.13 -11.70
N ASP A 54 11.30 -19.32 -13.02
CA ASP A 54 11.21 -18.21 -13.97
C ASP A 54 9.86 -17.50 -13.92
N ALA A 55 8.76 -18.21 -13.63
CA ALA A 55 7.43 -17.61 -13.57
C ALA A 55 7.31 -16.59 -12.43
N THR A 56 7.76 -16.96 -11.22
CA THR A 56 7.75 -16.06 -10.05
C THR A 56 8.69 -14.87 -10.28
N ARG A 57 9.88 -15.10 -10.85
CA ARG A 57 10.84 -14.04 -11.16
C ARG A 57 10.35 -13.10 -12.26
N ALA A 58 9.65 -13.61 -13.27
CA ALA A 58 9.02 -12.82 -14.33
C ALA A 58 7.90 -11.94 -13.79
N SER A 59 7.06 -12.47 -12.91
CA SER A 59 6.02 -11.66 -12.27
C SER A 59 6.61 -10.54 -11.40
N ALA A 60 7.70 -10.83 -10.69
CA ALA A 60 8.39 -9.83 -9.86
C ALA A 60 9.24 -8.83 -10.65
N SER A 61 9.52 -9.09 -11.93
CA SER A 61 10.22 -8.18 -12.83
C SER A 61 9.28 -7.25 -13.60
N ASP A 62 7.96 -7.35 -13.41
CA ASP A 62 6.97 -6.45 -13.99
C ASP A 62 6.33 -5.56 -12.92
N ASP A 63 5.74 -4.43 -13.30
CA ASP A 63 4.97 -3.55 -12.42
C ASP A 63 3.77 -2.95 -13.16
N PHE A 64 2.94 -2.17 -12.48
CA PHE A 64 1.74 -1.59 -13.07
C PHE A 64 2.01 -0.70 -14.29
N GLY A 65 3.21 -0.13 -14.40
CA GLY A 65 3.59 0.67 -15.56
C GLY A 65 3.84 -0.16 -16.81
N HIS A 66 4.29 -1.42 -16.67
CA HIS A 66 4.68 -2.30 -17.78
C HIS A 66 5.74 -1.70 -18.73
N LEU A 67 6.55 -0.75 -18.24
CA LEU A 67 7.56 -0.04 -19.04
C LEU A 67 8.98 -0.55 -18.78
N ILE A 68 9.27 -0.91 -17.54
CA ILE A 68 10.60 -1.30 -17.09
C ILE A 68 10.52 -2.74 -16.57
N HIS A 69 11.46 -3.57 -17.01
CA HIS A 69 11.59 -4.93 -16.52
C HIS A 69 13.01 -5.23 -16.05
N ARG A 70 13.19 -5.39 -14.73
CA ARG A 70 14.45 -5.77 -14.10
C ARG A 70 14.31 -7.13 -13.46
N TYR A 71 15.05 -8.10 -13.96
CA TYR A 71 14.87 -9.49 -13.57
C TYR A 71 15.63 -9.83 -12.27
N PRO A 72 14.93 -10.23 -11.19
CA PRO A 72 15.61 -10.68 -9.98
C PRO A 72 16.21 -12.06 -10.18
N LYS A 73 17.18 -12.41 -9.33
CA LYS A 73 17.69 -13.78 -9.20
C LYS A 73 16.79 -14.65 -8.34
N ALA A 74 16.11 -14.06 -7.36
CA ALA A 74 15.11 -14.76 -6.54
C ALA A 74 14.05 -13.81 -5.98
N VAL A 75 12.95 -14.40 -5.54
CA VAL A 75 11.85 -13.72 -4.85
C VAL A 75 11.63 -14.39 -3.50
N LEU A 76 11.85 -13.67 -2.41
CA LEU A 76 11.50 -14.13 -1.07
C LEU A 76 10.02 -13.82 -0.81
N LYS A 77 9.23 -14.85 -0.50
CA LYS A 77 7.94 -14.72 0.18
C LYS A 77 8.15 -15.08 1.65
N PRO A 78 8.35 -14.08 2.53
CA PRO A 78 8.68 -14.32 3.93
C PRO A 78 7.52 -14.98 4.67
N GLY A 79 7.84 -15.96 5.53
CA GLY A 79 6.92 -16.55 6.50
C GLY A 79 6.93 -15.80 7.83
N SER A 80 7.96 -14.97 8.07
CA SER A 80 8.06 -14.11 9.24
C SER A 80 8.90 -12.85 8.96
N ILE A 81 8.83 -11.87 9.86
CA ILE A 81 9.71 -10.68 9.84
C ILE A 81 11.20 -11.09 9.93
N HIS A 82 11.52 -12.21 10.59
CA HIS A 82 12.90 -12.69 10.73
C HIS A 82 13.50 -13.17 9.41
N ASP A 83 12.68 -13.65 8.46
CA ASP A 83 13.16 -14.00 7.12
C ASP A 83 13.73 -12.77 6.40
N ILE A 84 13.06 -11.61 6.54
CA ILE A 84 13.52 -10.35 5.96
C ILE A 84 14.83 -9.91 6.63
N VAL A 85 14.95 -10.03 7.96
CA VAL A 85 16.20 -9.77 8.68
C VAL A 85 17.34 -10.65 8.15
N ASN A 86 17.08 -11.95 8.05
CA ASN A 86 18.07 -12.94 7.62
C ASN A 86 18.52 -12.70 6.18
N ILE A 87 17.58 -12.43 5.26
CA ILE A 87 17.91 -12.20 3.86
C ILE A 87 18.65 -10.88 3.66
N ILE A 88 18.35 -9.82 4.42
CA ILE A 88 19.09 -8.56 4.33
C ILE A 88 20.54 -8.75 4.80
N LYS A 89 20.74 -9.46 5.93
CA LYS A 89 22.11 -9.76 6.42
C LYS A 89 22.89 -10.62 5.43
N PHE A 90 22.23 -11.62 4.84
CA PHE A 90 22.80 -12.45 3.79
C PHE A 90 23.18 -11.61 2.56
N ALA A 91 22.23 -10.82 2.05
CA ALA A 91 22.42 -9.99 0.88
C ALA A 91 23.55 -8.96 1.07
N ARG A 92 23.63 -8.34 2.25
CA ARG A 92 24.73 -7.44 2.62
C ARG A 92 26.08 -8.15 2.60
N THR A 93 26.16 -9.35 3.15
CA THR A 93 27.40 -10.15 3.20
C THR A 93 27.87 -10.55 1.80
N HIS A 94 26.93 -10.78 0.88
CA HIS A 94 27.20 -11.27 -0.48
C HIS A 94 26.99 -10.23 -1.59
N SER A 95 26.88 -8.95 -1.23
CA SER A 95 26.72 -7.84 -2.19
C SER A 95 25.56 -8.04 -3.18
N LEU A 96 24.43 -8.55 -2.67
CA LEU A 96 23.17 -8.65 -3.40
C LEU A 96 22.32 -7.43 -3.12
N LYS A 97 21.72 -6.88 -4.20
CA LYS A 97 20.70 -5.83 -4.07
C LYS A 97 19.37 -6.45 -3.65
N VAL A 98 18.60 -5.69 -2.90
CA VAL A 98 17.28 -6.09 -2.40
C VAL A 98 16.27 -5.01 -2.76
N ALA A 99 15.08 -5.40 -3.19
CA ALA A 99 13.93 -4.51 -3.32
C ALA A 99 12.73 -5.10 -2.57
N ALA A 100 12.04 -4.28 -1.78
CA ALA A 100 10.75 -4.65 -1.20
C ALA A 100 9.66 -4.43 -2.24
N ARG A 101 8.72 -5.36 -2.33
CA ARG A 101 7.57 -5.30 -3.23
C ARG A 101 6.30 -5.57 -2.43
N GLY A 102 5.43 -4.57 -2.38
CA GLY A 102 4.04 -4.73 -1.95
C GLY A 102 3.19 -5.30 -3.08
N GLN A 103 2.21 -4.52 -3.54
CA GLN A 103 1.28 -4.95 -4.60
C GLN A 103 1.80 -4.68 -6.04
N GLY A 104 3.08 -4.30 -6.19
CA GLY A 104 3.69 -4.09 -7.51
C GLY A 104 3.17 -2.88 -8.29
N HIS A 105 2.49 -1.93 -7.64
CA HIS A 105 1.85 -0.77 -8.28
C HIS A 105 2.79 0.41 -8.58
N SER A 106 4.10 0.15 -8.65
CA SER A 106 5.06 1.11 -9.20
C SER A 106 4.91 1.19 -10.72
N CYS A 107 5.44 2.24 -11.34
CA CYS A 107 5.33 2.43 -12.80
C CYS A 107 6.67 2.48 -13.54
N TYR A 108 7.79 2.51 -12.80
CA TYR A 108 9.14 2.71 -13.36
C TYR A 108 10.19 1.84 -12.66
N GLY A 109 9.80 0.65 -12.21
CA GLY A 109 10.69 -0.37 -11.67
C GLY A 109 11.20 -0.10 -10.24
N GLN A 110 10.54 0.77 -9.46
CA GLN A 110 10.96 1.10 -8.09
C GLN A 110 10.97 -0.12 -7.16
N ALA A 111 10.04 -1.06 -7.35
CA ALA A 111 9.94 -2.30 -6.57
C ALA A 111 10.66 -3.51 -7.23
N GLN A 112 11.46 -3.26 -8.27
CA GLN A 112 12.18 -4.29 -9.02
C GLN A 112 13.69 -4.21 -8.77
N VAL A 113 14.39 -5.33 -8.93
CA VAL A 113 15.85 -5.37 -8.77
C VAL A 113 16.49 -6.31 -9.77
N GLU A 114 17.43 -5.77 -10.55
CA GLU A 114 18.21 -6.55 -11.51
C GLU A 114 19.25 -7.39 -10.78
N GLY A 115 19.25 -8.70 -11.04
CA GLY A 115 20.23 -9.63 -10.49
C GLY A 115 20.18 -9.80 -8.96
N GLY A 116 19.16 -9.26 -8.29
CA GLY A 116 19.04 -9.21 -6.83
C GLY A 116 17.94 -10.10 -6.27
N VAL A 117 17.46 -9.73 -5.08
CA VAL A 117 16.34 -10.40 -4.40
C VAL A 117 15.18 -9.45 -4.25
N VAL A 118 14.02 -9.82 -4.79
CA VAL A 118 12.76 -9.15 -4.44
C VAL A 118 12.23 -9.77 -3.16
N ILE A 119 11.79 -8.95 -2.20
CA ILE A 119 11.06 -9.40 -1.02
C ILE A 119 9.60 -9.02 -1.24
N ASP A 120 8.77 -10.02 -1.50
CA ASP A 120 7.33 -9.88 -1.66
C ASP A 120 6.69 -9.79 -0.27
N THR A 121 6.35 -8.59 0.18
CA THR A 121 5.80 -8.36 1.52
C THR A 121 4.32 -8.69 1.63
N SER A 122 3.65 -9.10 0.54
CA SER A 122 2.22 -9.43 0.55
C SER A 122 1.86 -10.58 1.48
N THR A 123 2.83 -11.43 1.85
CA THR A 123 2.63 -12.50 2.83
C THR A 123 2.68 -12.03 4.29
N LEU A 124 3.15 -10.81 4.54
CA LEU A 124 3.08 -10.14 5.85
C LEU A 124 1.83 -9.24 5.90
N ASN A 125 0.66 -9.87 5.96
CA ASN A 125 -0.64 -9.21 5.86
C ASN A 125 -1.52 -9.38 7.12
N LYS A 126 -0.91 -9.47 8.30
CA LYS A 126 -1.65 -9.58 9.56
C LYS A 126 -2.07 -8.21 10.11
N ILE A 127 -3.33 -8.11 10.49
CA ILE A 127 -3.86 -7.04 11.36
C ILE A 127 -3.78 -7.54 12.81
N HIS A 128 -3.05 -6.81 13.66
CA HIS A 128 -2.72 -7.24 15.02
C HIS A 128 -3.67 -6.69 16.09
N ASP A 129 -4.04 -5.41 15.97
CA ASP A 129 -4.84 -4.68 16.95
C ASP A 129 -5.59 -3.57 16.22
N ILE A 130 -6.85 -3.34 16.58
CA ILE A 130 -7.64 -2.18 16.15
C ILE A 130 -8.44 -1.75 17.38
N ASN A 131 -8.32 -0.48 17.73
CA ASN A 131 -9.12 0.20 18.75
C ASN A 131 -9.11 1.70 18.47
N ALA A 132 -9.82 2.49 19.27
CA ALA A 132 -9.97 3.94 19.06
C ALA A 132 -8.65 4.74 19.07
N GLU A 133 -7.58 4.20 19.65
CA GLU A 133 -6.28 4.88 19.73
C GLU A 133 -5.36 4.51 18.56
N ARG A 134 -5.45 3.28 18.05
CA ARG A 134 -4.51 2.75 17.06
C ARG A 134 -5.05 1.56 16.26
N ALA A 135 -4.54 1.42 15.04
CA ALA A 135 -4.57 0.19 14.25
C ALA A 135 -3.13 -0.29 13.98
N ILE A 136 -2.78 -1.49 14.44
CA ILE A 136 -1.46 -2.10 14.25
C ILE A 136 -1.54 -3.14 13.13
N VAL A 137 -0.80 -2.92 12.05
CA VAL A 137 -0.86 -3.75 10.84
C VAL A 137 0.52 -4.08 10.30
N GLU A 138 0.68 -5.27 9.72
CA GLU A 138 1.86 -5.58 8.93
C GLU A 138 1.86 -4.82 7.60
N ALA A 139 3.06 -4.57 7.07
CA ALA A 139 3.25 -3.69 5.92
C ALA A 139 2.61 -4.20 4.61
N GLY A 140 2.35 -5.51 4.50
CA GLY A 140 1.71 -6.13 3.34
C GLY A 140 0.20 -6.03 3.31
N VAL A 141 -0.45 -5.65 4.42
CA VAL A 141 -1.90 -5.42 4.49
C VAL A 141 -2.29 -4.39 3.44
N ARG A 142 -3.36 -4.67 2.67
CA ARG A 142 -3.95 -3.72 1.73
C ARG A 142 -4.84 -2.72 2.46
N TRP A 143 -4.97 -1.51 1.93
CA TRP A 143 -5.85 -0.51 2.54
C TRP A 143 -7.32 -0.92 2.54
N SER A 144 -7.76 -1.67 1.52
CA SER A 144 -9.10 -2.29 1.49
C SER A 144 -9.31 -3.26 2.65
N GLU A 145 -8.36 -4.17 2.89
CA GLU A 145 -8.41 -5.12 4.01
C GLU A 145 -8.43 -4.42 5.37
N LEU A 146 -7.66 -3.33 5.52
CA LEU A 146 -7.68 -2.52 6.73
C LEU A 146 -9.04 -1.83 6.90
N LEU A 147 -9.59 -1.24 5.85
CA LEU A 147 -10.90 -0.60 5.87
C LEU A 147 -12.00 -1.61 6.27
N GLU A 148 -12.03 -2.79 5.65
CA GLU A 148 -12.98 -3.87 5.99
C GLU A 148 -12.88 -4.27 7.47
N ALA A 149 -11.67 -4.28 8.03
CA ALA A 149 -11.45 -4.65 9.43
C ALA A 149 -11.80 -3.54 10.43
N THR A 150 -11.66 -2.27 10.07
CA THR A 150 -11.91 -1.14 10.99
C THR A 150 -13.38 -0.71 11.02
N LEU A 151 -14.11 -0.81 9.90
CA LEU A 151 -15.51 -0.35 9.83
C LEU A 151 -16.47 -1.04 10.83
N PRO A 152 -16.38 -2.37 11.09
CA PRO A 152 -17.19 -3.02 12.13
C PRO A 152 -16.96 -2.44 13.53
N GLN A 153 -15.81 -1.79 13.76
CA GLN A 153 -15.48 -1.11 15.01
C GLN A 153 -15.87 0.37 15.00
N GLN A 154 -16.55 0.85 13.96
CA GLN A 154 -16.89 2.27 13.74
C GLN A 154 -15.64 3.15 13.63
N LEU A 155 -14.56 2.59 13.09
CA LEU A 155 -13.28 3.27 12.91
C LEU A 155 -12.83 3.21 11.45
N THR A 156 -12.01 4.17 11.05
CA THR A 156 -11.40 4.21 9.71
C THR A 156 -10.07 4.96 9.74
N PRO A 157 -9.08 4.56 8.91
CA PRO A 157 -7.96 5.42 8.57
C PRO A 157 -8.43 6.81 8.09
N PRO A 158 -7.77 7.91 8.46
CA PRO A 158 -8.21 9.26 8.09
C PRO A 158 -8.08 9.57 6.60
N VAL A 159 -7.15 8.90 5.91
CA VAL A 159 -6.77 9.17 4.52
C VAL A 159 -6.56 7.86 3.78
N PHE A 160 -7.16 7.79 2.60
CA PHE A 160 -6.96 6.73 1.62
C PHE A 160 -6.37 7.32 0.35
N THR A 161 -5.60 6.51 -0.39
CA THR A 161 -5.35 6.73 -1.80
C THR A 161 -6.62 6.41 -2.61
N ASP A 162 -6.73 6.91 -3.84
CA ASP A 162 -7.93 6.65 -4.66
C ASP A 162 -8.07 5.20 -5.10
N TYR A 163 -7.00 4.40 -4.98
CA TYR A 163 -7.00 2.95 -5.17
C TYR A 163 -6.56 2.24 -3.89
N LEU A 164 -7.39 1.34 -3.37
CA LEU A 164 -7.23 0.74 -2.04
C LEU A 164 -6.46 -0.59 -2.03
N GLU A 165 -6.22 -1.18 -3.19
CA GLU A 165 -5.44 -2.43 -3.31
C GLU A 165 -3.92 -2.17 -3.27
N LEU A 166 -3.50 -1.06 -2.65
CA LEU A 166 -2.11 -0.77 -2.35
C LEU A 166 -1.77 -1.27 -0.95
N SER A 167 -0.55 -1.79 -0.78
CA SER A 167 -0.04 -2.18 0.54
C SER A 167 0.26 -0.96 1.41
N VAL A 168 -0.01 -1.06 2.71
CA VAL A 168 0.33 -0.03 3.71
C VAL A 168 1.80 0.40 3.60
N GLY A 169 2.75 -0.54 3.64
CA GLY A 169 4.18 -0.21 3.59
C GLY A 169 4.61 0.50 2.30
N GLY A 170 4.00 0.13 1.17
CA GLY A 170 4.25 0.76 -0.13
C GLY A 170 3.83 2.23 -0.14
N THR A 171 2.60 2.53 0.26
CA THR A 171 2.09 3.91 0.30
C THR A 171 2.83 4.79 1.32
N LEU A 172 3.14 4.27 2.52
CA LEU A 172 3.90 4.99 3.53
C LEU A 172 5.35 5.28 3.11
N SER A 173 5.90 4.48 2.17
CA SER A 173 7.21 4.76 1.58
C SER A 173 7.17 5.87 0.54
N VAL A 174 6.00 6.33 0.10
CA VAL A 174 5.84 7.37 -0.95
C VAL A 174 5.18 8.64 -0.42
N GLY A 175 4.16 8.50 0.44
CA GLY A 175 3.44 9.60 1.08
C GLY A 175 1.97 9.27 1.33
N GLY A 176 1.26 8.82 0.29
CA GLY A 176 -0.16 8.45 0.34
C GLY A 176 -1.10 9.65 0.37
N ILE A 177 -1.58 10.06 -0.80
CA ILE A 177 -2.46 11.23 -0.99
C ILE A 177 -3.82 10.74 -1.47
N GLY A 178 -4.90 11.42 -1.04
CA GLY A 178 -6.22 11.30 -1.64
C GLY A 178 -7.14 12.44 -1.22
N GLY A 179 -8.43 12.37 -1.54
CA GLY A 179 -9.34 13.51 -1.39
C GLY A 179 -9.56 14.01 0.04
N ALA A 180 -9.25 13.22 1.07
CA ALA A 180 -9.30 13.64 2.48
C ALA A 180 -8.01 14.33 2.98
N THR A 181 -6.96 14.39 2.16
CA THR A 181 -5.64 14.90 2.57
C THR A 181 -5.68 16.35 3.04
N HIS A 182 -6.57 17.17 2.47
CA HIS A 182 -6.72 18.57 2.84
C HIS A 182 -7.10 18.78 4.32
N ARG A 183 -7.75 17.80 4.97
CA ARG A 183 -8.14 17.85 6.39
C ARG A 183 -7.14 17.17 7.32
N TYR A 184 -6.59 16.04 6.89
CA TYR A 184 -5.86 15.14 7.78
C TYR A 184 -4.37 14.97 7.43
N GLY A 185 -3.85 15.74 6.48
CA GLY A 185 -2.51 15.52 5.93
C GLY A 185 -2.47 14.29 5.01
N VAL A 186 -1.28 13.81 4.68
CA VAL A 186 -1.10 12.58 3.90
C VAL A 186 -1.09 11.35 4.82
N GLN A 187 -1.08 10.13 4.26
CA GLN A 187 -1.09 8.90 5.07
C GLN A 187 0.09 8.85 6.04
N VAL A 188 1.27 9.33 5.64
CA VAL A 188 2.45 9.37 6.51
C VAL A 188 2.29 10.30 7.73
N ASP A 189 1.46 11.34 7.65
CA ASP A 189 1.16 12.23 8.78
C ASP A 189 0.28 11.56 9.85
N ASN A 190 -0.30 10.39 9.52
CA ASN A 190 -1.23 9.65 10.36
C ASN A 190 -0.61 8.39 10.97
N VAL A 191 0.71 8.25 10.88
CA VAL A 191 1.48 7.14 11.47
C VAL A 191 1.93 7.50 12.89
N LEU A 192 1.69 6.60 13.83
CA LEU A 192 2.10 6.74 15.24
C LEU A 192 3.45 6.09 15.53
N GLU A 193 3.70 4.93 14.91
CA GLU A 193 4.91 4.12 15.11
C GLU A 193 5.14 3.21 13.90
N LEU A 194 6.40 2.87 13.64
CA LEU A 194 6.80 1.88 12.64
C LEU A 194 7.74 0.83 13.26
N GLN A 195 7.69 -0.38 12.74
CA GLN A 195 8.83 -1.31 12.81
C GLN A 195 9.49 -1.40 11.44
N VAL A 196 10.80 -1.20 11.43
CA VAL A 196 11.62 -1.10 10.23
C VAL A 196 12.80 -2.04 10.33
N ILE A 197 13.10 -2.76 9.25
CA ILE A 197 14.38 -3.46 9.10
C ILE A 197 15.31 -2.61 8.27
N THR A 198 16.41 -2.17 8.86
CA THR A 198 17.41 -1.32 8.18
C THR A 198 18.24 -2.13 7.17
N GLY A 199 19.00 -1.45 6.31
CA GLY A 199 19.96 -2.10 5.41
C GLY A 199 21.09 -2.88 6.11
N LYS A 200 21.24 -2.73 7.44
CA LYS A 200 22.15 -3.56 8.25
C LYS A 200 21.53 -4.88 8.68
N GLY A 201 20.21 -5.03 8.56
CA GLY A 201 19.42 -6.14 9.08
C GLY A 201 19.02 -5.96 10.54
N ASP A 202 18.98 -4.73 11.04
CA ASP A 202 18.52 -4.43 12.41
C ASP A 202 17.02 -4.15 12.38
N LEU A 203 16.24 -4.88 13.19
CA LEU A 203 14.81 -4.61 13.39
C LEU A 203 14.66 -3.55 14.48
N LEU A 204 14.23 -2.36 14.10
CA LEU A 204 14.08 -1.21 14.99
C LEU A 204 12.63 -0.75 15.03
N THR A 205 12.20 -0.30 16.20
CA THR A 205 10.93 0.43 16.37
C THR A 205 11.23 1.92 16.39
N CYS A 206 10.48 2.71 15.62
CA CYS A 206 10.65 4.15 15.53
C CYS A 206 9.31 4.91 15.54
N SER A 207 9.33 6.11 16.10
CA SER A 207 8.18 7.00 16.32
C SER A 207 8.69 8.45 16.47
N PRO A 208 7.80 9.45 16.61
CA PRO A 208 8.23 10.82 16.91
C PRO A 208 9.07 10.97 18.20
N THR A 209 9.01 9.99 19.12
CA THR A 209 9.70 10.01 20.41
C THR A 209 10.78 8.94 20.57
N GLN A 210 10.94 8.04 19.61
CA GLN A 210 11.92 6.95 19.63
C GLN A 210 12.54 6.75 18.24
N ASN A 211 13.87 6.75 18.12
CA ASN A 211 14.56 6.63 16.81
C ASN A 211 13.96 7.57 15.74
N ARG A 212 13.74 8.83 16.13
CA ARG A 212 12.97 9.82 15.37
C ARG A 212 13.56 10.08 13.99
N ASP A 213 14.88 10.11 13.89
CA ASP A 213 15.62 10.24 12.63
C ASP A 213 15.24 9.13 11.64
N LEU A 214 15.18 7.88 12.10
CA LEU A 214 14.72 6.76 11.29
C LEU A 214 13.25 6.93 10.91
N PHE A 215 12.38 7.30 11.85
CA PHE A 215 10.95 7.50 11.62
C PHE A 215 10.68 8.53 10.52
N GLU A 216 11.30 9.71 10.62
CA GLU A 216 11.15 10.78 9.63
C GLU A 216 11.79 10.42 8.28
N THR A 217 12.85 9.61 8.27
CA THR A 217 13.54 9.23 7.03
C THR A 217 12.80 8.16 6.23
N VAL A 218 12.11 7.22 6.89
CA VAL A 218 11.45 6.11 6.18
C VAL A 218 10.08 6.49 5.63
N LEU A 219 9.37 7.41 6.30
CA LEU A 219 8.12 7.97 5.81
C LEU A 219 8.38 8.82 4.57
N ALA A 220 7.71 8.49 3.46
CA ALA A 220 8.01 9.03 2.13
C ALA A 220 9.48 8.84 1.68
N GLY A 221 10.20 7.89 2.30
CA GLY A 221 11.63 7.66 2.09
C GLY A 221 11.99 6.79 0.90
N LEU A 222 11.03 6.43 0.05
CA LEU A 222 11.18 5.60 -1.15
C LEU A 222 11.89 4.26 -0.89
N GLY A 223 11.71 3.69 0.31
CA GLY A 223 12.33 2.44 0.74
C GLY A 223 13.87 2.47 0.83
N GLN A 224 14.49 3.66 0.85
CA GLN A 224 15.95 3.78 0.76
C GLN A 224 16.70 3.41 2.06
N CYS A 225 16.07 3.64 3.21
CA CYS A 225 16.74 3.52 4.51
C CYS A 225 16.32 2.26 5.29
N GLY A 226 15.30 1.55 4.83
CA GLY A 226 14.83 0.30 5.41
C GLY A 226 13.51 -0.18 4.81
N ILE A 227 13.12 -1.38 5.21
CA ILE A 227 11.84 -1.99 4.85
C ILE A 227 10.90 -1.82 6.05
N ILE A 228 9.80 -1.10 5.86
CA ILE A 228 8.70 -1.07 6.83
C ILE A 228 8.08 -2.46 6.86
N VAL A 229 7.98 -3.07 8.04
CA VAL A 229 7.38 -4.40 8.24
C VAL A 229 6.11 -4.35 9.08
N ARG A 230 5.94 -3.30 9.89
CA ARG A 230 4.73 -3.04 10.66
C ARG A 230 4.51 -1.53 10.79
N ALA A 231 3.26 -1.10 10.77
CA ALA A 231 2.85 0.26 11.01
C ALA A 231 1.74 0.31 12.06
N THR A 232 1.79 1.35 12.90
CA THR A 232 0.72 1.72 13.81
C THR A 232 0.10 3.01 13.29
N ILE A 233 -1.15 2.95 12.86
CA ILE A 233 -1.88 4.05 12.22
C ILE A 233 -2.91 4.61 13.19
N ARG A 234 -3.07 5.93 13.21
CA ARG A 234 -4.11 6.62 13.98
C ARG A 234 -5.47 6.50 13.27
N PRO A 235 -6.50 5.90 13.88
CA PRO A 235 -7.85 5.88 13.32
C PRO A 235 -8.64 7.16 13.67
N ILE A 236 -9.77 7.33 13.00
CA ILE A 236 -10.85 8.27 13.34
C ILE A 236 -12.19 7.51 13.36
N GLU A 237 -13.24 8.14 13.89
CA GLU A 237 -14.60 7.62 13.79
C GLU A 237 -15.03 7.50 12.32
N ALA A 238 -15.65 6.37 11.98
CA ALA A 238 -16.16 6.11 10.65
C ALA A 238 -17.64 6.47 10.53
N GLU A 239 -17.97 7.21 9.48
CA GLU A 239 -19.34 7.40 9.05
C GLU A 239 -19.84 6.19 8.25
N ARG A 240 -21.16 6.08 8.08
CA ARG A 240 -21.78 4.91 7.41
C ARG A 240 -22.01 5.10 5.92
N ASN A 241 -22.22 6.34 5.48
CA ASN A 241 -22.55 6.68 4.10
C ASN A 241 -21.71 7.86 3.61
N ALA A 242 -21.67 8.01 2.30
CA ALA A 242 -21.10 9.15 1.61
C ALA A 242 -22.13 9.70 0.63
N ARG A 243 -22.47 10.99 0.75
CA ARG A 243 -23.13 11.72 -0.32
C ARG A 243 -22.08 12.26 -1.27
N VAL A 244 -22.09 11.77 -2.49
CA VAL A 244 -21.11 12.08 -3.53
C VAL A 244 -21.69 13.08 -4.52
N PHE A 245 -20.88 14.06 -4.90
CA PHE A 245 -21.21 15.12 -5.83
C PHE A 245 -20.18 15.12 -6.96
N LEU A 246 -20.66 14.95 -8.18
CA LEU A 246 -19.88 15.15 -9.40
C LEU A 246 -20.36 16.44 -10.05
N LEU A 247 -19.46 17.43 -10.12
CA LEU A 247 -19.76 18.79 -10.55
C LEU A 247 -18.87 19.15 -11.75
N ASP A 248 -19.48 19.31 -12.93
CA ASP A 248 -18.76 19.71 -14.15
C ASP A 248 -18.53 21.23 -14.18
N TYR A 249 -17.38 21.62 -14.73
CA TYR A 249 -16.98 23.00 -14.98
C TYR A 249 -16.42 23.12 -16.40
N ASP A 250 -16.80 24.20 -17.08
CA ASP A 250 -16.27 24.56 -18.41
C ASP A 250 -15.12 25.57 -18.34
N ASP A 251 -14.87 26.14 -17.15
CA ASP A 251 -13.82 27.14 -16.89
C ASP A 251 -12.85 26.69 -15.79
N LEU A 252 -11.56 26.68 -16.12
CA LEU A 252 -10.49 26.25 -15.20
C LEU A 252 -10.35 27.19 -14.00
N ALA A 253 -10.60 28.49 -14.17
CA ALA A 253 -10.47 29.45 -13.08
C ALA A 253 -11.58 29.23 -12.04
N ALA A 254 -12.83 29.05 -12.47
CA ALA A 254 -13.95 28.67 -11.61
C ALA A 254 -13.71 27.34 -10.90
N PHE A 255 -13.29 26.30 -11.64
CA PHE A 255 -12.98 24.98 -11.07
C PHE A 255 -11.93 25.05 -9.96
N THR A 256 -10.79 25.70 -10.22
CA THR A 256 -9.72 25.81 -9.21
C THR A 256 -10.04 26.81 -8.10
N HIS A 257 -10.91 27.80 -8.34
CA HIS A 257 -11.42 28.67 -7.29
C HIS A 257 -12.24 27.87 -6.29
N ASP A 258 -13.19 27.08 -6.78
CA ASP A 258 -14.09 26.28 -5.96
C ASP A 258 -13.36 25.16 -5.21
N GLN A 259 -12.36 24.50 -5.82
CA GLN A 259 -11.50 23.56 -5.10
C GLN A 259 -10.84 24.21 -3.87
N ARG A 260 -10.28 25.41 -4.03
CA ARG A 260 -9.65 26.15 -2.91
C ARG A 260 -10.67 26.57 -1.88
N LEU A 261 -11.87 26.96 -2.30
CA LEU A 261 -12.97 27.29 -1.40
C LEU A 261 -13.36 26.08 -0.56
N LEU A 262 -13.57 24.91 -1.18
CA LEU A 262 -13.97 23.69 -0.47
C LEU A 262 -12.90 23.19 0.50
N ILE A 263 -11.63 23.29 0.13
CA ILE A 263 -10.50 22.96 1.00
C ILE A 263 -10.47 23.89 2.23
N LYS A 264 -10.77 25.18 2.06
CA LYS A 264 -10.77 26.16 3.16
C LYS A 264 -11.99 26.06 4.06
N ASP A 265 -13.16 25.86 3.47
CA ASP A 265 -14.44 25.86 4.20
C ASP A 265 -14.67 24.55 4.95
N GLU A 266 -13.98 23.47 4.55
CA GLU A 266 -14.08 22.14 5.15
C GLU A 266 -15.55 21.69 5.33
N ARG A 267 -16.39 21.96 4.33
CA ARG A 267 -17.79 21.47 4.29
C ARG A 267 -17.94 20.10 3.61
N PHE A 268 -16.91 19.63 2.91
CA PHE A 268 -16.84 18.27 2.35
C PHE A 268 -15.68 17.49 2.95
N ASN A 269 -15.89 16.21 3.25
CA ASN A 269 -14.86 15.34 3.82
C ASN A 269 -13.82 14.88 2.80
N TYR A 270 -14.23 14.82 1.52
CA TYR A 270 -13.41 14.42 0.39
C TYR A 270 -13.55 15.44 -0.73
N VAL A 271 -12.44 15.87 -1.33
CA VAL A 271 -12.39 16.77 -2.49
C VAL A 271 -11.31 16.30 -3.45
N GLU A 272 -11.67 16.00 -4.68
CA GLU A 272 -10.78 15.58 -5.76
C GLU A 272 -11.14 16.31 -7.07
N GLY A 273 -10.14 16.59 -7.90
CA GLY A 273 -10.35 17.23 -9.19
C GLY A 273 -9.72 16.46 -10.34
N GLN A 274 -10.45 16.36 -11.44
CA GLN A 274 -10.02 15.65 -12.63
C GLN A 274 -10.15 16.56 -13.87
N ILE A 275 -9.17 16.44 -14.77
CA ILE A 275 -9.23 17.06 -16.10
C ILE A 275 -9.55 15.95 -17.08
N VAL A 276 -10.66 16.06 -17.78
CA VAL A 276 -11.16 15.02 -18.68
C VAL A 276 -11.20 15.56 -20.10
N SER A 277 -10.78 14.76 -21.08
CA SER A 277 -10.91 15.13 -22.49
C SER A 277 -12.39 15.24 -22.87
N ASP A 278 -12.76 16.30 -23.59
CA ASP A 278 -14.09 16.42 -24.18
C ASP A 278 -14.13 15.66 -25.53
N PRO A 279 -15.14 14.79 -25.76
CA PRO A 279 -15.30 14.11 -27.05
C PRO A 279 -15.44 15.04 -28.27
N ASN A 280 -15.95 16.26 -28.07
CA ASN A 280 -16.09 17.28 -29.12
C ASN A 280 -14.82 18.15 -29.28
N GLY A 281 -13.77 17.84 -28.53
CA GLY A 281 -12.50 18.56 -28.52
C GLY A 281 -12.37 19.51 -27.34
N GLY A 282 -11.16 19.61 -26.79
CA GLY A 282 -10.87 20.41 -25.60
C GLY A 282 -10.89 19.59 -24.31
N TRP A 283 -11.07 20.29 -23.20
CA TRP A 283 -11.03 19.73 -21.84
C TRP A 283 -12.23 20.19 -21.05
N ARG A 284 -12.78 19.29 -20.24
CA ARG A 284 -13.75 19.58 -19.19
C ARG A 284 -13.13 19.31 -17.82
N TYR A 285 -13.58 20.02 -16.80
CA TYR A 285 -13.07 19.86 -15.45
C TYR A 285 -14.16 19.29 -14.55
N LEU A 286 -13.82 18.24 -13.82
CA LEU A 286 -14.75 17.54 -12.94
C LEU A 286 -14.27 17.68 -11.51
N LEU A 287 -15.10 18.25 -10.65
CA LEU A 287 -14.91 18.24 -9.21
C LEU A 287 -15.71 17.09 -8.63
N GLU A 288 -15.03 16.17 -7.97
CA GLU A 288 -15.67 15.18 -7.12
C GLU A 288 -15.53 15.60 -5.66
N ALA A 289 -16.67 15.69 -4.96
CA ALA A 289 -16.69 15.97 -3.54
C ALA A 289 -17.61 15.00 -2.81
N ALA A 290 -17.26 14.62 -1.58
CA ALA A 290 -18.14 13.78 -0.76
C ALA A 290 -18.28 14.31 0.66
N SER A 291 -19.52 14.26 1.17
CA SER A 291 -19.86 14.50 2.56
C SER A 291 -20.22 13.17 3.21
N PHE A 292 -19.50 12.80 4.25
CA PHE A 292 -19.72 11.56 4.98
C PHE A 292 -20.74 11.78 6.09
N TYR A 293 -21.61 10.81 6.31
CA TYR A 293 -22.66 10.91 7.33
C TYR A 293 -23.16 9.57 7.84
N THR A 294 -23.77 9.62 9.02
CA THR A 294 -24.52 8.52 9.63
C THR A 294 -25.95 9.00 9.91
N PRO A 295 -27.00 8.27 9.48
CA PRO A 295 -28.38 8.64 9.76
C PRO A 295 -28.62 8.86 11.26
N PRO A 296 -29.39 9.89 11.66
CA PRO A 296 -30.24 10.76 10.82
C PRO A 296 -29.59 12.09 10.42
N ASN A 297 -28.26 12.15 10.29
CA ASN A 297 -27.52 13.38 10.00
C ASN A 297 -27.25 13.56 8.49
N GLU A 298 -28.24 13.33 7.63
CA GLU A 298 -28.09 13.52 6.19
C GLU A 298 -27.65 14.96 5.86
N PRO A 299 -26.69 15.17 4.94
CA PRO A 299 -26.25 16.50 4.57
C PRO A 299 -27.32 17.26 3.75
N ASP A 300 -27.36 18.59 3.90
CA ASP A 300 -28.20 19.45 3.06
C ASP A 300 -27.45 19.87 1.79
N ASN A 301 -27.97 19.42 0.64
CA ASN A 301 -27.34 19.67 -0.66
C ASN A 301 -27.29 21.16 -1.00
N ALA A 302 -28.31 21.94 -0.62
CA ALA A 302 -28.36 23.38 -0.91
C ALA A 302 -27.23 24.12 -0.19
N SER A 303 -27.03 23.80 1.10
CA SER A 303 -25.93 24.35 1.91
C SER A 303 -24.55 23.91 1.40
N LEU A 304 -24.40 22.64 1.03
CA LEU A 304 -23.13 22.10 0.52
C LEU A 304 -22.72 22.72 -0.83
N LEU A 305 -23.68 22.96 -1.73
CA LEU A 305 -23.43 23.50 -3.07
C LEU A 305 -23.46 25.03 -3.13
N ALA A 306 -23.83 25.70 -2.04
CA ALA A 306 -23.94 27.15 -2.01
C ALA A 306 -22.63 27.83 -2.45
N SER A 307 -22.76 28.86 -3.30
CA SER A 307 -21.62 29.67 -3.80
C SER A 307 -20.62 28.94 -4.69
N LEU A 308 -20.91 27.70 -5.11
CA LEU A 308 -20.11 27.03 -6.14
C LEU A 308 -20.53 27.48 -7.54
N ASN A 309 -19.56 27.52 -8.44
CA ASN A 309 -19.60 28.04 -9.80
C ASN A 309 -19.60 26.92 -10.85
N TYR A 310 -19.94 25.68 -10.47
CA TYR A 310 -20.12 24.57 -11.41
C TYR A 310 -21.26 24.86 -12.41
N THR A 311 -21.23 24.19 -13.55
CA THR A 311 -22.22 24.35 -14.61
C THR A 311 -23.61 23.93 -14.10
N GLN A 312 -24.53 24.88 -14.02
CA GLN A 312 -25.83 24.62 -13.42
C GLN A 312 -26.62 23.57 -14.20
N GLY A 313 -27.23 22.62 -13.49
CA GLY A 313 -27.98 21.51 -14.08
C GLY A 313 -27.15 20.27 -14.45
N THR A 314 -25.82 20.29 -14.29
CA THR A 314 -24.96 19.11 -14.56
C THR A 314 -24.62 18.29 -13.32
N ALA A 315 -24.90 18.80 -12.12
CA ALA A 315 -24.57 18.12 -10.88
C ALA A 315 -25.19 16.72 -10.80
N GLN A 316 -24.35 15.71 -10.59
CA GLN A 316 -24.78 14.35 -10.28
C GLN A 316 -24.57 14.12 -8.79
N ILE A 317 -25.63 13.69 -8.10
CA ILE A 317 -25.63 13.51 -6.66
C ILE A 317 -26.15 12.11 -6.36
N GLU A 318 -25.36 11.33 -5.63
CA GLU A 318 -25.73 9.97 -5.24
C GLU A 318 -25.27 9.68 -3.81
N ASP A 319 -26.02 8.84 -3.11
CA ASP A 319 -25.61 8.29 -1.82
C ASP A 319 -25.00 6.90 -2.04
N LYS A 320 -23.84 6.66 -1.42
CA LYS A 320 -23.15 5.36 -1.37
C LYS A 320 -22.93 4.95 0.08
N THR A 321 -22.71 3.66 0.30
CA THR A 321 -22.10 3.25 1.57
C THR A 321 -20.68 3.83 1.65
N TYR A 322 -20.20 4.10 2.86
CA TYR A 322 -18.85 4.62 3.07
C TYR A 322 -17.79 3.68 2.46
N PHE A 323 -18.00 2.37 2.58
CA PHE A 323 -17.12 1.36 1.99
C PHE A 323 -17.11 1.42 0.46
N ASP A 324 -18.27 1.43 -0.19
CA ASP A 324 -18.37 1.42 -1.65
C ASP A 324 -17.85 2.72 -2.28
N PHE A 325 -17.93 3.84 -1.56
CA PHE A 325 -17.33 5.09 -2.01
C PHE A 325 -15.80 5.02 -2.01
N LEU A 326 -15.19 4.52 -0.93
CA LEU A 326 -13.75 4.44 -0.83
C LEU A 326 -13.16 3.30 -1.69
N ASN A 327 -13.83 2.15 -1.77
CA ASN A 327 -13.34 0.95 -2.44
C ASN A 327 -13.93 0.80 -3.85
N ARG A 328 -13.59 1.73 -4.73
CA ARG A 328 -14.12 1.85 -6.10
C ARG A 328 -13.07 1.64 -7.19
#